data_AF-A0A1I3CST7-F1
#
_entry.id   AF-A0A1I3CST7-F1
#
_cell.length_a   1.000
_cell.length_b   1.000
_cell.length_c   1.000
_cell.angle_alpha   90.00
_cell.angle_beta   90.00
_cell.angle_gamma   90.00
#
_symmetry.space_group_name_H-M   'P 1'
#
loop_
_entity.id
_entity.type
_entity.pdbx_description
1 polymer ?
#
loop_
_entity_poly.entity_id
_entity_poly.type
_entity_poly.pdbx_seq_one_letter_code
_entity_poly.pdbx_strand_id
1 'polypeptide(L)'
;MNITTFLFLLTSFAVLTAVVTEAVKKFLDEQHVHYASNIVVLIIALLVGCGGTVLYYISVEIPFTPLNITYIPLMGIANWMGAMVGYDKVKQAIEQLR
;
A
#
# COMPACT_ATOMS: atom_id res chain seq x y z
N MET A 1 -3.35 -10.63 -15.99
CA MET A 1 -2.45 -11.02 -14.89
C MET A 1 -2.96 -12.33 -14.29
N ASN A 2 -2.08 -13.27 -13.94
CA ASN A 2 -2.50 -14.52 -13.28
C ASN A 2 -2.75 -14.25 -11.78
N ILE A 3 -3.65 -15.02 -11.13
CA ILE A 3 -4.06 -14.78 -9.73
C ILE A 3 -2.84 -14.81 -8.79
N THR A 4 -1.89 -15.70 -9.02
CA THR A 4 -0.66 -15.79 -8.23
C THR A 4 0.18 -14.51 -8.29
N THR A 5 0.33 -13.92 -9.47
CA THR A 5 1.09 -12.67 -9.66
C THR A 5 0.38 -11.48 -9.01
N PHE A 6 -0.96 -11.46 -9.11
CA PHE A 6 -1.79 -10.45 -8.44
C PHE A 6 -1.61 -10.50 -6.92
N LEU A 7 -1.74 -11.69 -6.31
CA LEU A 7 -1.60 -11.86 -4.87
C LEU A 7 -0.18 -11.57 -4.39
N PHE A 8 0.83 -11.94 -5.17
CA PHE A 8 2.22 -11.65 -4.84
C PHE A 8 2.49 -10.14 -4.79
N LEU A 9 2.13 -9.41 -5.86
CA LEU A 9 2.26 -7.95 -5.93
C LEU A 9 1.46 -7.26 -4.82
N LEU A 10 0.22 -7.71 -4.60
CA LEU A 10 -0.65 -7.17 -3.56
C LEU A 10 -0.01 -7.32 -2.17
N THR A 11 0.54 -8.50 -1.86
CA THR A 11 1.16 -8.76 -0.55
C THR A 11 2.44 -7.95 -0.39
N SER A 12 3.27 -7.87 -1.42
CA SER A 12 4.49 -7.05 -1.40
C SER A 12 4.16 -5.57 -1.21
N PHE A 13 3.18 -5.04 -1.95
CA PHE A 13 2.73 -3.66 -1.83
C PHE A 13 2.08 -3.39 -0.47
N ALA A 14 1.33 -4.33 0.09
CA ALA A 14 0.71 -4.16 1.40
C ALA A 14 1.76 -4.06 2.52
N VAL A 15 2.79 -4.92 2.48
CA VAL A 15 3.91 -4.86 3.44
C VAL A 15 4.71 -3.57 3.28
N LEU A 16 5.06 -3.18 2.04
CA LEU A 16 5.73 -1.92 1.75
C LEU A 16 4.92 -0.73 2.25
N THR A 17 3.62 -0.70 1.95
CA THR A 17 2.71 0.36 2.38
C THR A 17 2.66 0.47 3.89
N ALA A 18 2.56 -0.65 4.62
CA ALA A 18 2.51 -0.64 6.08
C ALA A 18 3.81 -0.09 6.69
N VAL A 19 4.97 -0.55 6.20
CA VAL A 19 6.29 -0.10 6.67
C VAL A 19 6.53 1.38 6.35
N VAL A 20 6.25 1.80 5.11
CA VAL A 20 6.39 3.20 4.69
C VAL A 20 5.44 4.09 5.48
N THR A 21 4.22 3.62 5.79
CA THR A 21 3.29 4.39 6.62
C THR A 21 3.83 4.60 8.03
N GLU A 22 4.34 3.55 8.68
CA GLU A 22 4.95 3.70 10.01
C GLU A 22 6.18 4.62 9.99
N ALA A 23 7.03 4.55 8.96
CA ALA A 23 8.17 5.45 8.79
C ALA A 23 7.73 6.92 8.61
N VAL A 24 6.75 7.17 7.73
CA VAL A 24 6.20 8.51 7.48
C VAL A 24 5.55 9.05 8.75
N LYS A 25 4.79 8.22 9.48
CA LYS A 25 4.21 8.61 10.76
C LYS A 25 5.27 9.02 11.78
N LYS A 26 6.31 8.22 11.99
CA LYS A 26 7.40 8.58 12.92
C LYS A 26 8.04 9.92 12.54
N PHE A 27 8.25 10.14 11.24
CA PHE A 27 8.77 11.41 10.73
C PHE A 27 7.82 12.59 10.98
N LEU A 28 6.50 12.42 10.82
CA LEU A 28 5.54 13.48 11.13
C LEU A 28 5.40 13.73 12.65
N ASP A 29 5.56 12.68 13.49
CA ASP A 29 5.56 12.81 14.95
C ASP A 29 6.75 13.65 15.42
N GLU A 30 7.93 13.43 14.84
CA GLU A 30 9.12 14.27 15.06
C GLU A 30 8.91 15.73 14.65
N GLN A 31 8.01 16.00 13.71
CA GLN A 31 7.64 17.36 13.27
C GLN A 31 6.46 17.95 14.09
N HIS A 32 5.97 17.27 15.13
CA HIS A 32 4.83 17.68 15.95
C HIS A 32 3.54 18.02 15.17
N VAL A 33 3.33 17.39 14.00
CA VAL A 33 2.11 17.60 13.21
C VAL A 33 1.01 16.68 13.74
N HIS A 34 -0.21 17.20 13.92
CA HIS A 34 -1.37 16.36 14.21
C HIS A 34 -1.89 15.74 12.90
N TYR A 35 -1.81 14.41 12.77
CA TYR A 35 -2.31 13.67 11.61
C TYR A 35 -3.20 12.49 12.01
N ALA A 36 -4.24 12.26 11.21
CA ALA A 36 -5.04 11.05 11.32
C ALA A 36 -4.27 9.88 10.68
N SER A 37 -3.81 8.93 11.50
CA SER A 37 -3.04 7.75 11.04
C SER A 37 -3.73 7.02 9.89
N ASN A 38 -5.06 6.90 9.94
CA ASN A 38 -5.84 6.23 8.91
C ASN A 38 -5.79 6.94 7.55
N ILE A 39 -5.73 8.29 7.55
CA ILE A 39 -5.60 9.09 6.32
C ILE A 39 -4.21 8.91 5.70
N VAL A 40 -3.16 8.86 6.54
CA VAL A 40 -1.79 8.63 6.07
C VAL A 40 -1.66 7.24 5.43
N VAL A 41 -2.20 6.19 6.08
CA VAL A 41 -2.25 4.83 5.50
C VAL A 41 -2.99 4.82 4.18
N LEU A 42 -4.14 5.51 4.09
CA LEU A 42 -4.95 5.57 2.87
C LEU A 42 -4.20 6.23 1.71
N ILE A 43 -3.54 7.37 1.96
CA ILE A 43 -2.78 8.10 0.93
C ILE A 43 -1.61 7.24 0.43
N ILE A 44 -0.83 6.65 1.35
CA ILE A 44 0.32 5.81 0.98
C ILE A 44 -0.15 4.55 0.27
N ALA A 45 -1.25 3.93 0.72
CA ALA A 45 -1.80 2.73 0.09
C ALA A 45 -2.30 3.00 -1.34
N LEU A 46 -2.90 4.16 -1.58
CA LEU A 46 -3.30 4.57 -2.93
C LEU A 46 -2.09 4.83 -3.81
N LEU A 47 -1.07 5.54 -3.31
CA LEU A 47 0.15 5.82 -4.07
C LEU A 47 0.92 4.55 -4.42
N VAL A 48 1.14 3.67 -3.44
CA VAL A 48 1.88 2.41 -3.64
C VAL A 48 1.05 1.40 -4.42
N GLY A 49 -0.25 1.29 -4.15
CA GLY A 49 -1.15 0.33 -4.82
C GLY A 49 -1.45 0.71 -6.26
N CYS A 50 -1.90 1.95 -6.51
CA CYS A 50 -2.17 2.42 -7.87
C CYS A 50 -0.86 2.66 -8.64
N GLY A 51 0.11 3.35 -8.03
CA GLY A 51 1.39 3.65 -8.67
C GLY A 51 2.19 2.38 -8.97
N GLY A 52 2.27 1.43 -8.03
CA GLY A 52 2.94 0.15 -8.24
C GLY A 52 2.27 -0.71 -9.32
N THR A 53 0.94 -0.70 -9.39
CA THR A 53 0.21 -1.43 -10.46
C THR A 53 0.45 -0.81 -11.84
N VAL A 54 0.46 0.52 -11.94
CA VAL A 54 0.77 1.22 -13.20
C VAL A 54 2.21 0.95 -13.63
N LEU A 55 3.17 1.02 -12.70
CA LEU A 55 4.58 0.73 -12.98
C LEU A 55 4.74 -0.70 -13.50
N TYR A 56 4.07 -1.67 -12.86
CA TYR A 56 4.09 -3.06 -13.30
C TYR A 56 3.51 -3.26 -14.69
N TYR A 57 2.43 -2.56 -15.04
CA TYR A 57 1.83 -2.64 -16.37
C TYR A 57 2.78 -2.12 -17.45
N ILE A 58 3.53 -1.05 -17.15
CA ILE A 58 4.56 -0.52 -18.04
C ILE A 58 5.73 -1.50 -18.17
N SER A 59 6.21 -2.07 -17.06
CA SER A 59 7.36 -3.01 -17.06
C SER A 59 7.08 -4.34 -17.76
N VAL A 60 5.82 -4.75 -17.87
CA VAL A 60 5.41 -6.03 -18.48
C VAL A 60 4.67 -5.80 -19.82
N GLU A 61 4.70 -4.56 -20.34
CA GLU A 61 4.04 -4.16 -21.60
C GLU A 61 2.57 -4.59 -21.68
N ILE A 62 1.86 -4.55 -20.53
CA ILE A 62 0.46 -4.93 -20.47
C ILE A 62 -0.37 -3.80 -21.10
N PRO A 63 -1.15 -4.08 -22.16
CA PRO A 63 -1.96 -3.03 -22.78
C PRO A 63 -3.02 -2.51 -21.81
N PHE A 64 -3.12 -1.19 -21.71
CA PHE A 64 -4.14 -0.48 -20.92
C PHE A 64 -5.52 -0.59 -21.58
N THR A 65 -6.08 -1.79 -21.62
CA THR A 65 -7.46 -2.04 -22.04
C THR A 65 -8.44 -1.63 -20.94
N PRO A 66 -9.73 -1.41 -21.26
CA PRO A 66 -10.74 -1.03 -20.27
C PRO A 66 -10.81 -2.00 -19.09
N LEU A 67 -10.62 -3.31 -19.34
CA LEU A 67 -10.56 -4.35 -18.30
C LEU A 67 -9.33 -4.23 -17.40
N ASN A 68 -8.17 -3.88 -17.97
CA ASN A 68 -6.93 -3.76 -17.21
C ASN A 68 -6.92 -2.50 -16.33
N ILE A 69 -7.50 -1.40 -16.81
CA ILE A 69 -7.66 -0.17 -16.03
C ILE A 69 -8.52 -0.39 -14.77
N THR A 70 -9.54 -1.24 -14.83
CA THR A 70 -10.40 -1.53 -13.66
C THR A 70 -9.65 -2.22 -12.52
N TYR A 71 -8.56 -2.95 -12.82
CA TYR A 71 -7.76 -3.59 -11.77
C TYR A 71 -6.90 -2.60 -10.97
N ILE A 72 -6.61 -1.40 -11.49
CA ILE A 72 -5.81 -0.39 -10.78
C ILE A 72 -6.53 0.13 -9.52
N PRO A 73 -7.77 0.65 -9.58
CA PRO A 73 -8.49 1.06 -8.37
C PRO A 73 -8.82 -0.14 -7.47
N LEU A 74 -9.05 -1.33 -8.04
CA LEU A 74 -9.30 -2.55 -7.28
C LEU A 74 -8.06 -2.99 -6.49
N MET A 75 -6.87 -2.88 -7.09
CA MET A 75 -5.58 -3.05 -6.41
C MET A 75 -5.33 -1.98 -5.36
N GLY A 76 -5.69 -0.73 -5.62
CA GLY A 76 -5.58 0.35 -4.63
C GLY A 76 -6.42 0.07 -3.37
N ILE A 77 -7.68 -0.35 -3.54
CA ILE A 77 -8.58 -0.69 -2.42
C ILE A 77 -8.09 -1.95 -1.70
N ALA A 78 -7.70 -2.99 -2.45
CA ALA A 78 -7.18 -4.23 -1.85
C ALA A 78 -5.87 -3.98 -1.09
N ASN A 79 -4.98 -3.14 -1.63
CA ASN A 79 -3.73 -2.74 -0.99
C ASN A 79 -4.01 -1.93 0.28
N TRP A 80 -5.00 -1.04 0.25
CA TRP A 80 -5.44 -0.30 1.44
C TRP A 80 -5.99 -1.21 2.53
N MET A 81 -6.84 -2.17 2.20
CA MET A 81 -7.35 -3.15 3.15
C MET A 81 -6.23 -4.04 3.71
N GLY A 82 -5.34 -4.54 2.85
CA GLY A 82 -4.18 -5.34 3.27
C GLY A 82 -3.21 -4.54 4.12
N ALA A 83 -2.99 -3.27 3.77
CA ALA A 83 -2.14 -2.36 4.51
C ALA A 83 -2.75 -1.97 5.85
N MET A 84 -4.07 -1.85 6.03
CA MET A 84 -4.66 -1.64 7.36
C MET A 84 -4.37 -2.80 8.31
N VAL A 85 -4.59 -4.04 7.84
CA VAL A 85 -4.31 -5.24 8.65
C VAL A 85 -2.80 -5.38 8.91
N GLY A 86 -1.98 -5.14 7.89
CA GLY A 86 -0.52 -5.13 8.01
C GLY A 86 -0.02 -4.03 8.93
N TYR A 87 -0.62 -2.85 8.85
CA TYR A 87 -0.33 -1.68 9.66
C TYR A 87 -0.56 -1.95 11.15
N ASP A 88 -1.73 -2.49 11.51
CA ASP A 88 -2.03 -2.84 12.90
C ASP A 88 -1.03 -3.85 13.47
N LYS A 89 -0.60 -4.83 12.67
CA LYS A 89 0.43 -5.80 13.06
C LYS A 89 1.81 -5.19 13.19
N VAL A 90 2.23 -4.30 12.27
CA VAL A 90 3.53 -3.63 12.35
C VAL A 90 3.57 -2.70 13.57
N LYS A 91 2.50 -1.94 13.81
CA LYS A 91 2.35 -1.11 14.99
C LYS A 91 2.45 -1.94 16.27
N GLN A 92 1.72 -3.05 16.34
CA GLN A 92 1.75 -3.95 17.49
C GLN A 92 3.15 -4.56 17.71
N ALA A 93 3.86 -4.93 16.66
CA ALA A 93 5.23 -5.44 16.77
C ALA A 93 6.20 -4.37 17.30
N ILE A 94 6.06 -3.11 16.87
CA ILE A 94 6.87 -1.99 17.39
C ILE A 94 6.54 -1.70 18.86
N GLU A 95 5.27 -1.72 19.25
CA GLU A 95 4.85 -1.56 20.65
C GLU A 95 5.34 -2.70 21.53
N GLN A 96 5.41 -3.93 21.03
CA GLN A 96 5.96 -5.08 21.76
C GLN A 96 7.48 -5.06 21.93
N LEU A 97 8.19 -4.35 21.04
CA LEU A 97 9.65 -4.17 21.13
C LEU A 97 10.04 -3.02 22.07
N ARG A 98 9.08 -2.21 22.51
CA ARG A 98 9.27 -1.11 23.45
C ARG A 98 9.05 -1.57 24.88
#